data_AF-A0A974RWB7-F1
#
_entry.id   AF-A0A974RWB7-F1
#
_cell.length_a   1.000
_cell.length_b   1.000
_cell.length_c   1.000
_cell.angle_alpha   90.00
_cell.angle_beta   90.00
_cell.angle_gamma   90.00
#
_symmetry.space_group_name_H-M   'P 1'
#
loop_
_entity.id
_entity.type
_entity.pdbx_description
1 polymer ?
#
loop_
_entity_poly.entity_id
_entity_poly.type
_entity_poly.pdbx_seq_one_letter_code
_entity_poly.pdbx_strand_id
1 'polypeptide(L)'
;MKDDQLYHNPVDQTLYNITLSSLFDMSKLSKNFVLVNEGIIGSQDITKPALLIDDNFPDGSMVIILNVGYIVGKGGHGIPPLVGGKAYNGGDAIRNLYPLTTIENYAVIGGGGGGGGTARGFRVVGNNQITVGLAHGGGGAGEEIGTTPAGNGAIDATIEEGGKGQTLANGYTIAGGKGGDLGQNGSLGSVVGLAGDGSQVGLAGYAISYPNDSVKPEYIEQGVTHGNIGIKI
;
A
#
# COMPACT_ATOMS: atom_id res chain seq x y z
N MET A 1 -36.41 25.16 -8.93
CA MET A 1 -35.20 24.50 -8.40
C MET A 1 -35.51 23.03 -8.38
N LYS A 2 -34.94 22.25 -9.30
CA LYS A 2 -35.07 20.78 -9.25
C LYS A 2 -34.12 20.32 -8.15
N ASP A 3 -34.62 19.44 -7.29
CA ASP A 3 -33.93 18.93 -6.12
C ASP A 3 -32.51 18.50 -6.46
N ASP A 4 -31.52 19.08 -5.75
CA ASP A 4 -30.15 18.58 -5.73
C ASP A 4 -30.17 17.21 -5.04
N GLN A 5 -30.49 16.17 -5.81
CA GLN A 5 -30.55 14.81 -5.29
C GLN A 5 -29.12 14.33 -4.99
N LEU A 6 -28.78 14.22 -3.71
CA LEU A 6 -27.59 13.51 -3.28
C LEU A 6 -27.68 12.06 -3.73
N TYR A 7 -26.74 11.63 -4.56
CA TYR A 7 -26.62 10.24 -4.96
C TYR A 7 -25.65 9.54 -4.02
N HIS A 8 -26.21 8.70 -3.15
CA HIS A 8 -25.49 8.03 -2.08
C HIS A 8 -25.36 6.53 -2.38
N ASN A 9 -24.15 5.98 -2.26
CA ASN A 9 -23.91 4.55 -2.34
C ASN A 9 -23.07 4.11 -1.13
N PRO A 10 -23.68 3.45 -0.12
CA PRO A 10 -22.92 2.92 1.01
C PRO A 10 -22.12 1.69 0.58
N VAL A 11 -20.87 1.62 1.02
CA VAL A 11 -20.03 0.42 0.91
C VAL A 11 -19.79 -0.11 2.31
N ASP A 12 -20.41 -1.25 2.64
CA ASP A 12 -20.32 -1.95 3.94
C ASP A 12 -19.62 -3.33 3.83
N GLN A 13 -19.10 -3.64 2.64
CA GLN A 13 -18.41 -4.88 2.30
C GLN A 13 -17.00 -4.61 1.76
N THR A 14 -16.18 -5.65 1.61
CA THR A 14 -14.87 -5.54 0.97
C THR A 14 -15.02 -5.46 -0.55
N LEU A 15 -14.49 -4.39 -1.15
CA LEU A 15 -14.41 -4.17 -2.59
C LEU A 15 -12.94 -4.06 -3.02
N TYR A 16 -12.65 -4.41 -4.28
CA TYR A 16 -11.28 -4.40 -4.81
C TYR A 16 -11.17 -3.64 -6.12
N ASN A 17 -10.13 -2.80 -6.22
CA ASN A 17 -9.74 -2.11 -7.46
C ASN A 17 -10.91 -1.46 -8.20
N ILE A 18 -11.73 -0.72 -7.47
CA ILE A 18 -12.98 -0.16 -8.00
C ILE A 18 -12.75 1.15 -8.74
N THR A 19 -13.54 1.38 -9.78
CA THR A 19 -13.67 2.68 -10.45
C THR A 19 -14.89 3.40 -9.90
N LEU A 20 -14.74 4.63 -9.40
CA LEU A 20 -15.79 5.31 -8.66
C LEU A 20 -17.06 5.54 -9.48
N SER A 21 -16.94 5.98 -10.74
CA SER A 21 -18.10 6.20 -11.61
C SER A 21 -18.96 4.93 -11.80
N SER A 22 -18.36 3.74 -11.71
CA SER A 22 -19.10 2.47 -11.85
C SER A 22 -20.07 2.18 -10.70
N LEU A 23 -19.93 2.90 -9.59
CA LEU A 23 -20.83 2.81 -8.43
C LEU A 23 -22.07 3.71 -8.59
N PHE A 24 -22.14 4.53 -9.63
CA PHE A 24 -23.22 5.49 -9.82
C PHE A 24 -23.92 5.29 -11.16
N ASP A 25 -25.22 5.59 -11.20
CA ASP A 25 -25.96 5.69 -12.45
C ASP A 25 -25.66 7.05 -13.10
N MET A 26 -24.66 7.05 -13.98
CA MET A 26 -24.17 8.25 -14.67
C MET A 26 -25.17 8.85 -15.65
N SER A 27 -26.30 8.17 -15.94
CA SER A 27 -27.39 8.76 -16.74
C SER A 27 -28.18 9.82 -15.96
N LYS A 28 -28.00 9.88 -14.63
CA LYS A 28 -28.64 10.88 -13.77
C LYS A 28 -27.77 12.13 -13.71
N LEU A 29 -28.37 13.26 -14.09
CA LEU A 29 -27.79 14.60 -14.01
C LEU A 29 -27.71 15.09 -12.55
N SER A 30 -27.05 14.35 -11.68
CA SER A 30 -26.68 14.85 -10.35
C SER A 30 -25.48 15.77 -10.48
N LYS A 31 -25.46 16.85 -9.69
CA LYS A 31 -24.28 17.68 -9.52
C LYS A 31 -23.35 17.17 -8.42
N ASN A 32 -23.81 16.26 -7.56
CA ASN A 32 -23.04 15.78 -6.41
C ASN A 32 -23.13 14.26 -6.32
N PHE A 33 -21.97 13.60 -6.32
CA PHE A 33 -21.81 12.16 -6.16
C PHE A 33 -21.13 11.90 -4.83
N VAL A 34 -21.80 11.15 -3.94
CA VAL A 34 -21.32 10.93 -2.58
C VAL A 34 -21.12 9.44 -2.34
N LEU A 35 -19.86 9.05 -2.13
CA LEU A 35 -19.50 7.72 -1.64
C LEU A 35 -19.36 7.78 -0.13
N VAL A 36 -20.01 6.87 0.59
CA VAL A 36 -19.74 6.63 2.01
C VAL A 36 -19.15 5.23 2.14
N ASN A 37 -17.87 5.18 2.52
CA ASN A 37 -17.18 3.92 2.76
C ASN A 37 -17.21 3.60 4.25
N GLU A 38 -17.93 2.55 4.64
CA GLU A 38 -17.94 1.99 5.99
C GLU A 38 -17.19 0.64 6.05
N GLY A 39 -16.87 0.05 4.90
CA GLY A 39 -16.18 -1.22 4.74
C GLY A 39 -14.69 -1.08 4.38
N ILE A 40 -14.22 -1.98 3.51
CA ILE A 40 -12.84 -1.99 3.03
C ILE A 40 -12.83 -1.83 1.51
N ILE A 41 -12.09 -0.85 1.01
CA ILE A 41 -11.77 -0.72 -0.41
C ILE A 41 -10.27 -1.03 -0.55
N GLY A 42 -9.96 -2.23 -1.04
CA GLY A 42 -8.60 -2.75 -1.17
C GLY A 42 -8.08 -2.77 -2.60
N SER A 43 -6.78 -3.02 -2.75
CA SER A 43 -6.17 -3.38 -4.04
C SER A 43 -5.64 -4.80 -4.02
N GLN A 44 -5.84 -5.54 -5.11
CA GLN A 44 -5.25 -6.86 -5.35
C GLN A 44 -4.03 -6.82 -6.29
N ASP A 45 -3.63 -5.63 -6.74
CA ASP A 45 -2.59 -5.44 -7.73
C ASP A 45 -1.79 -4.18 -7.41
N ILE A 46 -0.48 -4.32 -7.20
CA ILE A 46 0.42 -3.18 -6.89
C ILE A 46 0.44 -2.11 -7.99
N THR A 47 -0.05 -2.43 -9.19
CA THR A 47 -0.13 -1.50 -10.32
C THR A 47 -1.49 -0.81 -10.45
N LYS A 48 -2.48 -1.21 -9.66
CA LYS A 48 -3.83 -0.64 -9.66
C LYS A 48 -4.15 -0.05 -8.29
N PRO A 49 -4.75 1.15 -8.24
CA PRO A 49 -5.19 1.71 -6.97
C PRO A 49 -6.34 0.86 -6.41
N ALA A 50 -6.58 0.96 -5.10
CA ALA A 50 -7.77 0.39 -4.48
C ALA A 50 -9.05 1.08 -4.98
N LEU A 51 -9.00 2.41 -5.09
CA LEU A 51 -10.05 3.28 -5.63
C LEU A 51 -9.49 4.18 -6.74
N LEU A 52 -10.04 4.05 -7.94
CA LEU A 52 -9.82 4.98 -9.03
C LEU A 52 -10.98 5.99 -9.09
N ILE A 53 -10.68 7.26 -8.87
CA ILE A 53 -11.61 8.37 -9.15
C ILE A 53 -11.32 8.81 -10.58
N ASP A 54 -12.12 8.31 -11.51
CA ASP A 54 -11.99 8.54 -12.95
C ASP A 54 -12.66 9.84 -13.39
N ASP A 55 -12.43 10.25 -14.64
CA ASP A 55 -12.90 11.50 -15.24
C ASP A 55 -14.27 11.39 -15.93
N ASN A 56 -15.00 10.30 -15.71
CA ASN A 56 -16.31 10.04 -16.34
C ASN A 56 -17.48 10.79 -15.69
N PHE A 57 -17.24 11.68 -14.72
CA PHE A 57 -18.30 12.46 -14.08
C PHE A 57 -18.78 13.61 -14.98
N PRO A 58 -20.09 13.90 -15.04
CA PRO A 58 -20.60 15.02 -15.83
C PRO A 58 -19.94 16.34 -15.44
N ASP A 59 -19.73 17.21 -16.42
CA ASP A 59 -19.10 18.51 -16.20
C ASP A 59 -19.80 19.34 -15.11
N GLY A 60 -19.00 19.91 -14.21
CA GLY A 60 -19.49 20.70 -13.09
C GLY A 60 -20.05 19.88 -11.93
N SER A 61 -19.89 18.55 -11.95
CA SER A 61 -20.20 17.70 -10.81
C SER A 61 -19.11 17.77 -9.75
N MET A 62 -19.48 17.52 -8.51
CA MET A 62 -18.58 17.33 -7.38
C MET A 62 -18.63 15.87 -6.93
N VAL A 63 -17.46 15.33 -6.63
CA VAL A 63 -17.29 14.02 -5.99
C VAL A 63 -16.94 14.24 -4.52
N ILE A 64 -17.67 13.60 -3.62
CA ILE A 64 -17.42 13.63 -2.18
C ILE A 64 -17.23 12.19 -1.71
N ILE A 65 -16.12 11.92 -1.02
CA ILE A 65 -15.85 10.63 -0.40
C ILE A 65 -15.83 10.84 1.12
N LEU A 66 -16.76 10.21 1.82
CA LEU A 66 -16.76 10.11 3.28
C LEU A 66 -16.19 8.74 3.65
N ASN A 67 -14.94 8.72 4.10
CA ASN A 67 -14.27 7.48 4.50
C ASN A 67 -14.38 7.25 6.00
N VAL A 68 -15.18 6.26 6.40
CA VAL A 68 -15.34 5.76 7.77
C VAL A 68 -14.73 4.35 7.94
N GLY A 69 -14.29 3.74 6.83
CA GLY A 69 -13.61 2.45 6.80
C GLY A 69 -12.16 2.52 6.30
N TYR A 70 -11.73 1.49 5.59
CA TYR A 70 -10.35 1.36 5.09
C TYR A 70 -10.31 1.58 3.57
N ILE A 71 -9.38 2.41 3.09
CA ILE A 71 -9.00 2.47 1.67
C ILE A 71 -7.50 2.22 1.56
N VAL A 72 -7.13 1.03 1.09
CA VAL A 72 -5.79 0.48 1.33
C VAL A 72 -5.20 -0.13 0.07
N GLY A 73 -4.01 0.31 -0.31
CA GLY A 73 -3.26 -0.26 -1.42
C GLY A 73 -2.73 -1.67 -1.14
N LYS A 74 -2.23 -2.35 -2.18
CA LYS A 74 -1.63 -3.68 -2.04
C LYS A 74 -0.22 -3.62 -1.46
N GLY A 75 0.11 -4.49 -0.52
CA GLY A 75 1.47 -4.62 -0.01
C GLY A 75 2.46 -5.16 -1.05
N GLY A 76 3.66 -4.58 -1.09
CA GLY A 76 4.74 -5.00 -1.96
C GLY A 76 5.36 -6.33 -1.50
N HIS A 77 5.60 -7.25 -2.44
CA HIS A 77 6.27 -8.51 -2.15
C HIS A 77 7.76 -8.31 -1.78
N GLY A 78 8.22 -9.03 -0.75
CA GLY A 78 9.65 -9.21 -0.51
C GLY A 78 10.28 -10.07 -1.60
N ILE A 79 11.60 -9.98 -1.79
CA ILE A 79 12.30 -10.77 -2.82
C ILE A 79 12.96 -12.00 -2.20
N PRO A 80 13.09 -13.10 -2.96
CA PRO A 80 14.02 -14.16 -2.62
C PRO A 80 15.50 -13.83 -2.89
N PRO A 81 16.40 -14.33 -2.03
CA PRO A 81 17.82 -14.00 -2.01
C PRO A 81 18.62 -14.63 -3.15
N LEU A 82 18.01 -15.36 -4.08
CA LEU A 82 18.69 -15.85 -5.29
C LEU A 82 18.37 -15.01 -6.53
N VAL A 83 17.25 -14.29 -6.53
CA VAL A 83 16.77 -13.58 -7.73
C VAL A 83 17.58 -12.31 -7.98
N GLY A 84 18.04 -11.62 -6.92
CA GLY A 84 18.83 -10.39 -7.06
C GLY A 84 18.01 -9.28 -7.72
N GLY A 85 17.60 -8.27 -6.96
CA GLY A 85 16.73 -7.24 -7.52
C GLY A 85 16.23 -6.25 -6.48
N LYS A 86 15.26 -5.45 -6.93
CA LYS A 86 14.52 -4.50 -6.11
C LYS A 86 13.22 -5.14 -5.63
N ALA A 87 12.90 -4.99 -4.34
CA ALA A 87 11.67 -5.51 -3.79
C ALA A 87 10.47 -4.76 -4.39
N TYR A 88 9.33 -5.42 -4.42
CA TYR A 88 8.18 -4.85 -5.10
C TYR A 88 7.69 -3.64 -4.32
N ASN A 89 7.36 -2.57 -5.05
CA ASN A 89 6.69 -1.42 -4.44
C ASN A 89 5.28 -1.83 -3.97
N GLY A 90 4.76 -1.13 -2.97
CA GLY A 90 3.34 -1.19 -2.65
C GLY A 90 2.50 -0.44 -3.69
N GLY A 91 1.23 -0.78 -3.78
CA GLY A 91 0.25 -0.12 -4.65
C GLY A 91 -0.41 1.08 -3.97
N ASP A 92 -0.91 2.01 -4.76
CA ASP A 92 -1.60 3.19 -4.24
C ASP A 92 -2.98 2.82 -3.65
N ALA A 93 -3.45 3.61 -2.68
CA ALA A 93 -4.83 3.48 -2.18
C ALA A 93 -5.80 4.18 -3.15
N ILE A 94 -5.66 5.49 -3.34
CA ILE A 94 -6.53 6.27 -4.23
C ILE A 94 -5.70 6.80 -5.39
N ARG A 95 -6.21 6.65 -6.62
CA ARG A 95 -5.74 7.46 -7.76
C ARG A 95 -6.83 8.41 -8.16
N ASN A 96 -6.55 9.71 -8.07
CA ASN A 96 -7.53 10.75 -8.39
C ASN A 96 -7.21 11.39 -9.75
N LEU A 97 -8.09 11.17 -10.72
CA LEU A 97 -8.07 11.81 -12.03
C LEU A 97 -9.09 12.96 -12.14
N TYR A 98 -10.01 13.10 -11.18
CA TYR A 98 -11.08 14.08 -11.21
C TYR A 98 -10.80 15.28 -10.28
N PRO A 99 -10.68 16.51 -10.80
CA PRO A 99 -10.22 17.66 -10.03
C PRO A 99 -11.22 18.13 -8.96
N LEU A 100 -12.53 17.98 -9.20
CA LEU A 100 -13.58 18.42 -8.27
C LEU A 100 -13.92 17.33 -7.24
N THR A 101 -12.90 16.84 -6.54
CA THR A 101 -13.02 15.78 -5.53
C THR A 101 -12.72 16.33 -4.14
N THR A 102 -13.62 16.05 -3.19
CA THR A 102 -13.42 16.26 -1.75
C THR A 102 -13.36 14.90 -1.05
N ILE A 103 -12.39 14.72 -0.16
CA ILE A 103 -12.24 13.50 0.64
C ILE A 103 -12.26 13.89 2.11
N GLU A 104 -13.29 13.46 2.83
CA GLU A 104 -13.38 13.55 4.27
C GLU A 104 -13.01 12.19 4.85
N ASN A 105 -11.89 12.14 5.58
CA ASN A 105 -11.37 10.90 6.12
C ASN A 105 -11.51 10.86 7.65
N TYR A 106 -12.30 9.88 8.12
CA TYR A 106 -12.54 9.58 9.53
C TYR A 106 -11.93 8.23 9.96
N ALA A 107 -11.25 7.55 9.05
CA ALA A 107 -10.61 6.25 9.27
C ALA A 107 -9.29 6.17 8.49
N VAL A 108 -8.96 5.03 7.86
CA VAL A 108 -7.61 4.81 7.30
C VAL A 108 -7.62 4.94 5.77
N ILE A 109 -6.73 5.78 5.27
CA ILE A 109 -6.29 5.78 3.87
C ILE A 109 -4.77 5.66 3.85
N GLY A 110 -4.26 4.63 3.18
CA GLY A 110 -2.82 4.43 3.07
C GLY A 110 -2.45 3.54 1.89
N GLY A 111 -1.42 3.96 1.14
CA GLY A 111 -0.86 3.10 0.11
C GLY A 111 -0.19 1.88 0.74
N GLY A 112 -0.07 0.79 -0.02
CA GLY A 112 0.57 -0.42 0.47
C GLY A 112 2.01 -0.19 0.87
N GLY A 113 2.47 -0.90 1.90
CA GLY A 113 3.87 -0.89 2.31
C GLY A 113 4.77 -1.54 1.28
N GLY A 114 6.01 -1.06 1.14
CA GLY A 114 6.98 -1.63 0.21
C GLY A 114 7.56 -2.97 0.69
N GLY A 115 7.95 -3.86 -0.23
CA GLY A 115 8.58 -5.13 0.12
C GLY A 115 9.97 -4.96 0.75
N GLY A 116 10.34 -5.86 1.66
CA GLY A 116 11.65 -5.91 2.30
C GLY A 116 12.76 -6.43 1.38
N GLY A 117 13.97 -5.90 1.54
CA GLY A 117 15.16 -6.35 0.81
C GLY A 117 15.69 -7.71 1.29
N THR A 118 16.51 -8.37 0.47
CA THR A 118 17.17 -9.62 0.85
C THR A 118 18.42 -9.35 1.69
N ALA A 119 18.98 -10.40 2.28
CA ALA A 119 20.35 -10.34 2.78
C ALA A 119 21.14 -11.57 2.30
N ARG A 120 22.39 -11.33 1.90
CA ARG A 120 23.36 -12.37 1.52
C ARG A 120 24.64 -12.14 2.29
N GLY A 121 25.14 -13.19 2.94
CA GLY A 121 26.41 -13.13 3.67
C GLY A 121 27.27 -14.34 3.36
N PHE A 122 28.55 -14.10 3.11
CA PHE A 122 29.56 -15.14 2.87
C PHE A 122 30.50 -15.23 4.07
N ARG A 123 30.72 -16.44 4.58
CA ARG A 123 31.75 -16.69 5.57
C ARG A 123 32.65 -17.84 5.13
N VAL A 124 33.95 -17.63 5.22
CA VAL A 124 34.93 -18.72 5.15
C VAL A 124 34.99 -19.36 6.55
N VAL A 125 34.58 -20.60 6.63
CA VAL A 125 34.76 -21.46 7.81
C VAL A 125 35.97 -22.36 7.48
N GLY A 126 36.79 -22.70 8.49
CA GLY A 126 38.10 -23.35 8.30
C GLY A 126 38.13 -24.50 7.29
N ASN A 127 39.32 -24.79 6.74
CA ASN A 127 39.54 -25.69 5.57
C ASN A 127 38.91 -25.20 4.25
N ASN A 128 38.93 -23.90 3.97
CA ASN A 128 38.46 -23.31 2.71
C ASN A 128 36.97 -23.60 2.37
N GLN A 129 36.14 -23.91 3.37
CA GLN A 129 34.70 -24.06 3.14
C GLN A 129 34.02 -22.69 3.22
N ILE A 130 33.26 -22.33 2.20
CA ILE A 130 32.44 -21.12 2.19
C ILE A 130 31.02 -21.51 2.59
N THR A 131 30.56 -21.00 3.73
CA THR A 131 29.13 -21.02 4.07
C THR A 131 28.48 -19.79 3.48
N VAL A 132 27.45 -20.01 2.67
CA VAL A 132 26.59 -18.94 2.13
C VAL A 132 25.30 -18.95 2.90
N GLY A 133 24.96 -17.82 3.52
CA GLY A 133 23.66 -17.62 4.13
C GLY A 133 22.83 -16.63 3.33
N LEU A 134 21.56 -16.98 3.12
CA LEU A 134 20.62 -16.30 2.25
C LEU A 134 19.32 -16.08 3.01
N ALA A 135 18.93 -14.83 3.25
CA ALA A 135 17.68 -14.50 3.94
C ALA A 135 16.72 -13.70 3.05
N HIS A 136 15.45 -14.11 3.08
CA HIS A 136 14.35 -13.49 2.35
C HIS A 136 13.84 -12.23 3.04
N GLY A 137 13.45 -11.22 2.25
CA GLY A 137 12.74 -10.05 2.76
C GLY A 137 11.27 -10.33 3.05
N GLY A 138 10.68 -9.62 4.01
CA GLY A 138 9.27 -9.68 4.35
C GLY A 138 8.40 -8.93 3.34
N GLY A 139 7.13 -9.31 3.21
CA GLY A 139 6.15 -8.55 2.43
C GLY A 139 5.68 -7.28 3.15
N GLY A 140 5.26 -6.27 2.39
CA GLY A 140 4.70 -5.02 2.94
C GLY A 140 3.23 -5.15 3.33
N ALA A 141 2.76 -4.19 4.14
CA ALA A 141 1.38 -4.10 4.60
C ALA A 141 0.41 -3.74 3.47
N GLY A 142 -0.85 -4.18 3.57
CA GLY A 142 -1.92 -3.83 2.63
C GLY A 142 -3.11 -4.76 2.77
N GLU A 143 -4.24 -4.44 2.15
CA GLU A 143 -5.44 -5.30 2.21
C GLU A 143 -5.14 -6.69 1.65
N GLU A 144 -4.55 -6.74 0.46
CA GLU A 144 -3.78 -7.91 0.08
C GLU A 144 -2.33 -7.73 0.51
N ILE A 145 -1.90 -8.55 1.46
CA ILE A 145 -0.57 -8.47 2.05
C ILE A 145 0.52 -8.83 1.03
N GLY A 146 1.66 -8.15 1.12
CA GLY A 146 2.84 -8.57 0.40
C GLY A 146 3.23 -9.98 0.84
N THR A 147 3.55 -10.85 -0.10
CA THR A 147 4.03 -12.20 0.24
C THR A 147 5.43 -12.14 0.81
N THR A 148 5.64 -12.86 1.90
CA THR A 148 6.98 -13.23 2.36
C THR A 148 7.33 -14.59 1.77
N PRO A 149 8.45 -14.75 1.04
CA PRO A 149 8.86 -16.08 0.58
C PRO A 149 9.06 -17.03 1.79
N ALA A 150 8.57 -18.26 1.68
CA ALA A 150 8.58 -19.22 2.79
C ALA A 150 9.99 -19.44 3.35
N GLY A 151 10.16 -19.26 4.66
CA GLY A 151 11.43 -19.47 5.35
C GLY A 151 11.28 -19.42 6.87
N ASN A 152 12.18 -20.11 7.60
CA ASN A 152 12.16 -20.15 9.06
C ASN A 152 12.22 -18.75 9.69
N GLY A 153 11.20 -18.37 10.46
CA GLY A 153 11.16 -17.12 11.21
C GLY A 153 10.70 -15.88 10.43
N ALA A 154 10.22 -16.06 9.19
CA ALA A 154 9.42 -15.05 8.50
C ALA A 154 8.04 -14.90 9.16
N ILE A 155 7.52 -13.68 9.22
CA ILE A 155 6.17 -13.37 9.70
C ILE A 155 5.43 -12.66 8.57
N ASP A 156 4.22 -13.11 8.26
CA ASP A 156 3.39 -12.48 7.24
C ASP A 156 3.01 -11.06 7.64
N ALA A 157 2.83 -10.19 6.65
CA ALA A 157 2.32 -8.85 6.89
C ALA A 157 0.85 -8.89 7.31
N THR A 158 0.36 -7.76 7.79
CA THR A 158 -1.06 -7.51 8.06
C THR A 158 -1.52 -6.32 7.21
N ILE A 159 -2.78 -5.92 7.36
CA ILE A 159 -3.31 -4.74 6.66
C ILE A 159 -2.56 -3.46 7.02
N GLU A 160 -2.02 -3.33 8.24
CA GLU A 160 -1.31 -2.13 8.69
C GLU A 160 0.19 -2.31 8.91
N GLU A 161 0.65 -3.53 9.20
CA GLU A 161 2.03 -3.81 9.58
C GLU A 161 2.75 -4.68 8.55
N GLY A 162 3.96 -4.29 8.16
CA GLY A 162 4.79 -5.07 7.26
C GLY A 162 5.29 -6.36 7.89
N GLY A 163 5.41 -7.39 7.07
CA GLY A 163 5.89 -8.71 7.45
C GLY A 163 7.37 -8.71 7.79
N LYS A 164 7.78 -9.61 8.69
CA LYS A 164 9.17 -9.77 9.09
C LYS A 164 9.91 -10.65 8.09
N GLY A 165 11.07 -10.19 7.61
CA GLY A 165 11.99 -11.00 6.83
C GLY A 165 12.58 -12.17 7.62
N GLN A 166 13.12 -13.15 6.89
CA GLN A 166 13.73 -14.34 7.47
C GLN A 166 14.97 -13.96 8.31
N THR A 167 15.17 -14.62 9.45
CA THR A 167 16.41 -14.51 10.24
C THR A 167 17.09 -15.88 10.33
N LEU A 168 18.35 -15.95 9.93
CA LEU A 168 19.19 -17.15 9.99
C LEU A 168 20.34 -16.93 10.98
N ALA A 169 20.57 -17.92 11.85
CA ALA A 169 21.67 -17.94 12.81
C ALA A 169 22.53 -19.21 12.60
N ASN A 170 23.53 -19.13 11.72
CA ASN A 170 24.50 -20.23 11.47
C ASN A 170 25.93 -19.72 11.74
N GLY A 171 26.23 -19.44 13.00
CA GLY A 171 27.54 -18.93 13.45
C GLY A 171 27.79 -17.44 13.16
N TYR A 172 26.85 -16.76 12.52
CA TYR A 172 26.67 -15.30 12.38
C TYR A 172 25.18 -15.04 12.04
N THR A 173 24.69 -13.83 12.28
CA THR A 173 23.26 -13.48 12.07
C THR A 173 23.08 -12.80 10.71
N ILE A 174 22.20 -13.37 9.88
CA ILE A 174 21.73 -12.78 8.63
C ILE A 174 20.22 -12.60 8.73
N ALA A 175 19.73 -11.39 8.48
CA ALA A 175 18.30 -11.10 8.49
C ALA A 175 17.89 -10.40 7.20
N GLY A 176 16.86 -10.90 6.52
CA GLY A 176 16.21 -10.14 5.46
C GLY A 176 15.47 -8.93 6.04
N GLY A 177 15.22 -7.93 5.20
CA GLY A 177 14.52 -6.73 5.60
C GLY A 177 13.06 -7.01 5.95
N LYS A 178 12.51 -6.28 6.92
CA LYS A 178 11.06 -6.18 7.15
C LYS A 178 10.42 -5.47 5.95
N GLY A 179 9.24 -5.91 5.54
CA GLY A 179 8.38 -5.09 4.67
C GLY A 179 7.94 -3.82 5.39
N GLY A 180 7.52 -2.83 4.62
CA GLY A 180 7.03 -1.56 5.13
C GLY A 180 5.65 -1.73 5.74
N ASP A 181 5.38 -0.97 6.79
CA ASP A 181 4.03 -0.73 7.29
C ASP A 181 3.24 0.09 6.24
N LEU A 182 1.95 0.29 6.46
CA LEU A 182 1.12 1.00 5.50
C LEU A 182 1.65 2.43 5.25
N GLY A 183 1.85 2.78 3.97
CA GLY A 183 2.47 4.04 3.55
C GLY A 183 3.99 4.10 3.71
N GLN A 184 4.65 3.02 4.17
CA GLN A 184 6.09 3.03 4.46
C GLN A 184 6.89 2.13 3.51
N ASN A 185 8.13 2.53 3.24
CA ASN A 185 9.06 1.73 2.46
C ASN A 185 9.45 0.45 3.21
N GLY A 186 9.85 -0.58 2.48
CA GLY A 186 10.53 -1.73 3.07
C GLY A 186 11.88 -1.35 3.66
N SER A 187 12.44 -2.25 4.46
CA SER A 187 13.78 -2.09 5.04
C SER A 187 14.81 -2.98 4.33
N LEU A 188 16.08 -2.60 4.45
CA LEU A 188 17.21 -3.37 3.91
C LEU A 188 17.43 -4.63 4.76
N GLY A 189 17.89 -5.70 4.12
CA GLY A 189 18.44 -6.83 4.84
C GLY A 189 19.78 -6.47 5.49
N SER A 190 20.15 -7.21 6.54
CA SER A 190 21.36 -7.00 7.31
C SER A 190 22.16 -8.29 7.51
N VAL A 191 23.48 -8.13 7.57
CA VAL A 191 24.42 -9.19 7.95
C VAL A 191 25.31 -8.63 9.06
N VAL A 192 25.29 -9.24 10.23
CA VAL A 192 26.13 -8.79 11.34
C VAL A 192 27.60 -9.06 11.00
N GLY A 193 28.41 -8.00 10.94
CA GLY A 193 29.86 -8.07 10.71
C GLY A 193 30.31 -8.02 9.24
N LEU A 194 29.39 -7.82 8.28
CA LEU A 194 29.69 -7.64 6.85
C LEU A 194 28.83 -6.51 6.27
N ALA A 195 29.28 -5.89 5.18
CA ALA A 195 28.41 -5.00 4.40
C ALA A 195 27.22 -5.79 3.85
N GLY A 196 26.01 -5.22 3.95
CA GLY A 196 24.80 -5.81 3.36
C GLY A 196 24.93 -5.97 1.84
N ASP A 197 24.09 -6.81 1.23
CA ASP A 197 24.16 -7.17 -0.19
C ASP A 197 23.77 -6.03 -1.16
N GLY A 198 23.39 -4.85 -0.63
CA GLY A 198 22.96 -3.70 -1.41
C GLY A 198 21.59 -3.89 -2.09
N SER A 199 20.81 -4.90 -1.70
CA SER A 199 19.48 -5.13 -2.26
C SER A 199 18.56 -3.92 -2.05
N GLN A 200 17.81 -3.55 -3.08
CA GLN A 200 16.93 -2.39 -3.02
C GLN A 200 15.59 -2.76 -2.38
N VAL A 201 15.08 -1.87 -1.54
CA VAL A 201 13.76 -2.02 -0.90
C VAL A 201 12.63 -1.61 -1.86
N GLY A 202 11.45 -2.14 -1.59
CA GLY A 202 10.23 -1.69 -2.23
C GLY A 202 9.84 -0.33 -1.66
N LEU A 203 9.39 0.56 -2.53
CA LEU A 203 8.83 1.84 -2.12
C LEU A 203 7.37 1.66 -1.67
N ALA A 204 6.91 2.49 -0.76
CA ALA A 204 5.50 2.59 -0.43
C ALA A 204 4.69 3.03 -1.65
N GLY A 205 3.45 2.55 -1.71
CA GLY A 205 2.42 3.20 -2.51
C GLY A 205 1.95 4.49 -1.85
N TYR A 206 1.34 5.38 -2.62
CA TYR A 206 0.77 6.61 -2.11
C TYR A 206 -0.62 6.39 -1.52
N ALA A 207 -0.94 7.13 -0.45
CA ALA A 207 -2.31 7.20 0.04
C ALA A 207 -3.25 7.80 -1.01
N ILE A 208 -2.82 8.88 -1.67
CA ILE A 208 -3.51 9.48 -2.81
C ILE A 208 -2.47 9.87 -3.86
N SER A 209 -2.61 9.33 -5.08
CA SER A 209 -1.80 9.70 -6.23
C SER A 209 -2.61 10.47 -7.27
N TYR A 210 -1.90 11.32 -8.00
CA TYR A 210 -2.43 12.19 -9.05
C TYR A 210 -1.66 11.92 -10.34
N PRO A 211 -2.26 12.08 -11.53
CA PRO A 211 -1.51 12.14 -12.78
C PRO A 211 -0.43 13.24 -12.67
N ASN A 212 0.74 13.00 -13.26
CA ASN A 212 1.92 13.86 -13.15
C ASN A 212 1.68 15.34 -13.52
N ASP A 213 0.60 15.65 -14.23
CA ASP A 213 0.24 16.99 -14.72
C ASP A 213 -1.04 17.57 -14.10
N SER A 214 -1.59 16.94 -13.05
CA SER A 214 -2.88 17.36 -12.47
C SER A 214 -2.75 18.19 -11.19
N VAL A 215 -3.67 19.14 -11.06
CA VAL A 215 -3.80 20.04 -9.90
C VAL A 215 -4.23 19.19 -8.69
N LYS A 216 -3.45 19.23 -7.60
CA LYS A 216 -3.85 18.61 -6.33
C LYS A 216 -5.17 19.24 -5.86
N PRO A 217 -6.13 18.47 -5.30
CA PRO A 217 -7.40 19.00 -4.83
C PRO A 217 -7.15 20.12 -3.82
N GLU A 218 -7.99 21.15 -3.90
CA GLU A 218 -7.84 22.39 -3.12
C GLU A 218 -7.99 22.18 -1.61
N TYR A 219 -8.51 21.01 -1.17
CA TYR A 219 -8.73 20.74 0.25
C TYR A 219 -8.68 19.22 0.57
N ILE A 220 -7.81 18.83 1.51
CA ILE A 220 -7.86 17.53 2.19
C ILE A 220 -8.05 17.85 3.68
N GLU A 221 -9.27 17.70 4.20
CA GLU A 221 -9.54 17.91 5.61
C GLU A 221 -9.19 16.63 6.38
N GLN A 222 -8.14 16.70 7.20
CA GLN A 222 -7.88 15.64 8.18
C GLN A 222 -8.83 15.85 9.36
N GLY A 223 -9.84 14.99 9.48
CA GLY A 223 -10.71 14.97 10.66
C GLY A 223 -9.88 14.70 11.91
N VAL A 224 -9.60 15.74 12.71
CA VAL A 224 -8.92 15.60 13.99
C VAL A 224 -9.88 14.92 14.96
N THR A 225 -9.73 13.60 15.10
CA THR A 225 -10.42 12.83 16.13
C THR A 225 -9.38 12.11 16.97
N HIS A 226 -9.48 12.29 18.29
CA HIS A 226 -8.52 11.82 19.29
C HIS A 226 -8.24 10.32 19.16
N GLY A 227 -7.07 9.98 18.59
CA GLY A 227 -6.49 8.63 18.56
C GLY A 227 -6.06 8.19 17.16
N ASN A 228 -4.77 8.35 16.83
CA ASN A 228 -4.00 7.66 15.77
C ASN A 228 -4.67 7.29 14.43
N ILE A 229 -5.70 8.01 13.99
CA ILE A 229 -6.33 7.84 12.67
C ILE A 229 -5.84 8.99 11.79
N GLY A 230 -4.99 8.69 10.83
CA GLY A 230 -4.40 9.67 9.93
C GLY A 230 -4.12 9.07 8.57
N ILE A 231 -4.07 9.94 7.54
CA ILE A 231 -3.49 9.59 6.25
C ILE A 231 -2.04 9.20 6.53
N LYS A 232 -1.71 7.90 6.37
CA LYS A 232 -0.34 7.42 6.54
C LYS A 232 0.41 7.76 5.25
N ILE A 233 1.21 8.84 5.30
CA ILE A 233 2.11 9.31 4.23
C ILE A 233 3.48 8.64 4.38
#